data_AF-A0A0F3RC59-F1
#
_entry.id   AF-A0A0F3RC59-F1
#
_cell.length_a   1.000
_cell.length_b   1.000
_cell.length_c   1.000
_cell.angle_alpha   90.00
_cell.angle_beta   90.00
_cell.angle_gamma   90.00
#
_symmetry.space_group_name_H-M   'P 1'
#
loop_
_entity.id
_entity.type
_entity.pdbx_description
1 polymer ?
#
loop_
_entity_poly.entity_id
_entity_poly.type
_entity_poly.pdbx_seq_one_letter_code
_entity_poly.pdbx_strand_id
1 'polypeptide(L)'
;MQQNQNNFTRGSQIFAHQMRMLGQGSINALMIGLVSVVVWLMFRTFQKLSLISLYYFIIERYVQLKLAIGEYFYPIDQISIQFYYLEQKAWVYRNAEEFVHKFWHVTQHSHNINKFGQFLLHSAWQEGIITFTIGLFTAIIFFMYRGKKAVIQDKIRGADFVEAGTLAKMLYKNKQAANICFSGLPLVKNSERRHILITGTTGSGKTNMLNELLPQIKKEGGRAIIVDLTGSFTDRFFDPKCDKILNPLQENSSAWLPWNDCHEIWDYNDMASNFSNYNPKLDDFFAKSAELVLAEGLRLYQDSKDIKKLINTILYANNKEFVRIFKNSAVAGIISSSAPETSSGIQATISKNIEVLQHLKPDGSFSIRKWFTADKGWLFITSTPN
;
A
#
# COMPACT_ATOMS: atom_id res chain seq x y z
N MET A 1 -1.44 36.65 -6.20
CA MET A 1 -1.71 36.44 -7.64
C MET A 1 -0.85 35.29 -8.13
N GLN A 2 -1.41 34.08 -8.19
CA GLN A 2 -0.76 32.93 -8.85
C GLN A 2 -0.87 33.17 -10.35
N GLN A 3 0.26 33.40 -11.03
CA GLN A 3 0.30 33.37 -12.49
C GLN A 3 -0.13 31.97 -12.95
N ASN A 4 -1.30 31.89 -13.58
CA ASN A 4 -1.69 30.76 -14.42
C ASN A 4 -0.65 30.67 -15.54
N GLN A 5 0.42 29.91 -15.33
CA GLN A 5 1.30 29.53 -16.41
C GLN A 5 0.47 28.77 -17.43
N ASN A 6 0.38 29.34 -18.62
CA ASN A 6 -0.42 28.84 -19.73
C ASN A 6 -0.07 27.35 -19.97
N ASN A 7 -1.07 26.47 -19.97
CA ASN A 7 -0.85 25.01 -20.08
C ASN A 7 0.00 24.63 -21.29
N PHE A 8 -0.08 25.43 -22.37
CA PHE A 8 0.77 25.33 -23.55
C PHE A 8 2.25 25.53 -23.25
N THR A 9 2.62 26.57 -22.49
CA THR A 9 4.01 26.87 -22.11
C THR A 9 4.62 25.79 -21.23
N ARG A 10 3.82 25.22 -20.32
CA ARG A 10 4.26 24.10 -19.49
C ARG A 10 4.47 22.83 -20.32
N GLY A 11 3.55 22.53 -21.24
CA GLY A 11 3.67 21.40 -22.16
C GLY A 11 4.88 21.51 -23.09
N SER A 12 5.12 22.70 -23.67
CA SER A 12 6.25 22.92 -24.59
C SER A 12 7.61 22.81 -23.90
N GLN A 13 7.74 23.30 -22.65
CA GLN A 13 8.97 23.15 -21.87
C GLN A 13 9.25 21.70 -21.48
N ILE A 14 8.23 20.93 -21.09
CA ILE A 14 8.39 19.50 -20.77
C ILE A 14 8.84 18.73 -22.01
N PHE A 15 8.23 18.99 -23.16
CA PHE A 15 8.61 18.34 -24.42
C PHE A 15 10.04 18.70 -24.84
N ALA A 16 10.41 20.00 -24.81
CA ALA A 16 11.77 20.43 -25.13
C ALA A 16 12.81 19.82 -24.19
N HIS A 17 12.49 19.69 -22.90
CA HIS A 17 13.34 19.03 -21.92
C HIS A 17 13.49 17.53 -22.22
N GLN A 18 12.40 16.82 -22.55
CA GLN A 18 12.45 15.41 -22.95
C GLN A 18 13.28 15.18 -24.21
N MET A 19 13.11 16.03 -25.23
CA MET A 19 13.91 15.96 -26.46
C MET A 19 15.41 16.18 -26.20
N ARG A 20 15.75 17.14 -25.33
CA ARG A 20 17.14 17.39 -24.92
C ARG A 20 17.72 16.19 -24.17
N MET A 21 16.98 15.61 -23.23
CA MET A 21 17.42 14.43 -22.48
C MET A 21 17.60 13.20 -23.39
N LEU A 22 16.68 12.97 -24.33
CA LEU A 22 16.82 11.90 -25.34
C LEU A 22 18.06 12.11 -26.22
N GLY A 23 18.30 13.35 -26.66
CA GLY A 23 19.49 13.71 -27.41
C GLY A 23 20.78 13.43 -26.63
N GLN A 24 20.85 13.87 -25.37
CA GLN A 24 22.01 13.62 -24.49
C GLN A 24 22.24 12.13 -24.24
N GLY A 25 21.18 11.36 -23.96
CA GLY A 25 21.27 9.90 -23.77
C GLY A 25 21.79 9.18 -25.02
N SER A 26 21.31 9.59 -26.20
CA SER A 26 21.76 9.04 -27.48
C SER A 26 23.22 9.36 -27.76
N ILE A 27 23.64 10.62 -27.53
CA ILE A 27 25.04 11.04 -27.67
C ILE A 27 25.94 10.23 -26.73
N ASN A 28 25.55 10.04 -25.47
CA ASN A 28 26.34 9.26 -24.51
C ASN A 28 26.51 7.80 -24.96
N ALA A 29 25.46 7.17 -25.48
CA ALA A 29 25.54 5.79 -25.99
C ALA A 29 26.46 5.69 -27.22
N LEU A 30 26.36 6.65 -28.15
CA LEU A 30 27.26 6.74 -29.31
C LEU A 30 28.72 6.95 -28.90
N MET A 31 28.97 7.82 -27.91
CA MET A 31 30.31 8.07 -27.37
C MET A 31 30.92 6.81 -26.74
N ILE A 32 30.16 6.03 -25.99
CA ILE A 32 30.63 4.75 -25.43
C ILE A 32 31.00 3.77 -26.56
N GLY A 33 30.18 3.69 -27.61
CA GLY A 33 30.49 2.91 -28.81
C GLY A 33 31.83 3.34 -29.43
N LEU A 34 32.03 4.64 -29.65
CA LEU A 34 33.27 5.17 -30.22
C LEU A 34 34.49 4.91 -29.35
N VAL A 35 34.40 5.13 -28.04
CA VAL A 35 35.49 4.84 -27.09
C VAL A 35 35.85 3.35 -27.13
N SER A 36 34.85 2.47 -27.21
CA SER A 36 35.08 1.03 -27.30
C SER A 36 35.87 0.64 -28.55
N VAL A 37 35.58 1.28 -29.70
CA VAL A 37 36.36 1.09 -30.94
C VAL A 37 37.79 1.54 -30.77
N VAL A 38 38.02 2.73 -30.20
CA VAL A 38 39.37 3.26 -30.01
C VAL A 38 40.19 2.34 -29.12
N VAL A 39 39.64 1.91 -27.99
CA VAL A 39 40.30 0.97 -27.06
C VAL A 39 40.60 -0.37 -27.74
N TRP A 40 39.66 -0.91 -28.53
CA TRP A 40 39.87 -2.15 -29.26
C TRP A 40 40.96 -2.04 -30.32
N LEU A 41 40.93 -0.98 -31.13
CA LEU A 41 41.93 -0.76 -32.19
C LEU A 41 43.33 -0.52 -31.62
N MET A 42 43.46 0.19 -30.50
CA MET A 42 44.74 0.32 -29.79
C MET A 42 45.26 -1.05 -29.35
N PHE A 43 44.42 -1.87 -28.72
CA PHE A 43 44.78 -3.22 -28.30
C PHE A 43 45.20 -4.11 -29.48
N ARG A 44 44.44 -4.09 -30.59
CA ARG A 44 44.76 -4.86 -31.80
C ARG A 44 46.04 -4.41 -32.48
N THR A 45 46.30 -3.11 -32.45
CA THR A 45 47.56 -2.54 -32.95
C THR A 45 48.74 -3.06 -32.14
N PHE A 46 48.64 -3.05 -30.81
CA PHE A 46 49.68 -3.57 -29.93
C PHE A 46 49.95 -5.08 -30.14
N GLN A 47 48.91 -5.87 -30.44
CA GLN A 47 49.08 -7.29 -30.74
C GLN A 47 49.77 -7.57 -32.08
N LYS A 48 49.49 -6.75 -33.11
CA LYS A 48 49.95 -7.02 -34.48
C LYS A 48 51.23 -6.28 -34.85
N LEU A 49 51.54 -5.17 -34.19
CA LEU A 49 52.72 -4.36 -34.46
C LEU A 49 53.86 -4.74 -33.52
N SER A 50 54.86 -5.44 -34.06
CA SER A 50 56.12 -5.67 -33.35
C SER A 50 56.96 -4.39 -33.37
N LEU A 51 57.32 -3.86 -32.20
CA LEU A 51 58.18 -2.68 -32.08
C LEU A 51 59.55 -2.86 -32.77
N ILE A 52 60.09 -4.08 -32.76
CA ILE A 52 61.33 -4.43 -33.46
C ILE A 52 61.14 -4.34 -34.97
N SER A 53 60.01 -4.85 -35.47
CA SER A 53 59.72 -4.80 -36.92
C SER A 53 59.43 -3.37 -37.37
N LEU A 54 58.79 -2.55 -36.51
CA LEU A 54 58.60 -1.12 -36.73
C LEU A 54 59.94 -0.38 -36.79
N TYR A 55 60.87 -0.69 -35.89
CA TYR A 55 62.22 -0.10 -35.88
C TYR A 55 62.95 -0.34 -37.20
N TYR A 56 63.00 -1.59 -37.67
CA TYR A 56 63.65 -1.91 -38.95
C TYR A 56 62.90 -1.34 -40.15
N PHE A 57 61.58 -1.21 -40.08
CA PHE A 57 60.79 -0.54 -41.12
C PHE A 57 61.10 0.97 -41.19
N ILE A 58 61.25 1.65 -40.05
CA ILE A 58 61.66 3.06 -40.02
C ILE A 58 63.05 3.24 -40.65
N ILE A 59 63.99 2.34 -40.33
CA ILE A 59 65.30 2.33 -40.99
C ILE A 59 65.13 2.11 -42.49
N GLU A 60 64.29 1.17 -42.90
CA GLU A 60 64.05 0.92 -44.32
C GLU A 60 63.47 2.15 -45.04
N ARG A 61 62.53 2.87 -44.45
CA ARG A 61 62.02 4.15 -45.01
C ARG A 61 63.13 5.20 -45.14
N TYR A 62 64.00 5.28 -44.14
CA TYR A 62 65.17 6.16 -44.17
C TYR A 62 66.16 5.76 -45.29
N VAL A 63 66.40 4.46 -45.47
CA VAL A 63 67.29 3.92 -46.50
C VAL A 63 66.73 4.19 -47.89
N GLN A 64 65.43 3.96 -48.11
CA GLN A 64 64.77 4.29 -49.37
C GLN A 64 64.88 5.78 -49.70
N LEU A 65 64.67 6.65 -48.72
CA LEU A 65 64.87 8.09 -48.91
C LEU A 65 66.32 8.42 -49.25
N LYS A 66 67.28 7.78 -48.57
CA LYS A 66 68.71 7.98 -48.81
C LYS A 66 69.13 7.50 -50.20
N LEU A 67 68.59 6.38 -50.68
CA LEU A 67 68.82 5.90 -52.05
C LEU A 67 68.22 6.86 -53.08
N ALA A 68 66.96 7.26 -52.90
CA ALA A 68 66.26 8.16 -53.81
C ALA A 68 66.95 9.51 -53.98
N ILE A 69 67.59 10.03 -52.92
CA ILE A 69 68.36 11.29 -53.00
C ILE A 69 69.82 11.03 -53.40
N GLY A 70 70.43 9.97 -52.88
CA GLY A 70 71.86 9.70 -53.01
C GLY A 70 72.29 9.24 -54.40
N GLU A 71 71.40 8.57 -55.15
CA GLU A 71 71.66 8.14 -56.53
C GLU A 71 72.00 9.31 -57.47
N TYR A 72 71.52 10.52 -57.17
CA TYR A 72 71.88 11.73 -57.92
C TYR A 72 73.34 12.18 -57.73
N PHE A 73 74.00 11.74 -56.66
CA PHE A 73 75.33 12.21 -56.27
C PHE A 73 76.40 11.11 -56.29
N TYR A 74 76.01 9.87 -56.01
CA TYR A 74 76.90 8.72 -55.92
C TYR A 74 76.30 7.48 -56.60
N PRO A 75 77.15 6.62 -57.19
CA PRO A 75 76.74 5.28 -57.60
C PRO A 75 76.07 4.50 -56.44
N ILE A 76 74.99 3.75 -56.74
CA ILE A 76 74.15 3.06 -55.75
C ILE A 76 74.96 2.09 -54.86
N ASP A 77 75.97 1.43 -55.43
CA ASP A 77 76.87 0.50 -54.75
C ASP A 77 77.72 1.17 -53.65
N GLN A 78 77.94 2.48 -53.75
CA GLN A 78 78.70 3.26 -52.75
C GLN A 78 77.81 3.80 -51.62
N ILE A 79 76.49 3.72 -51.75
CA ILE A 79 75.56 4.21 -50.74
C ILE A 79 75.41 3.15 -49.64
N SER A 80 75.93 3.45 -48.45
CA SER A 80 75.85 2.57 -47.28
C SER A 80 75.12 3.21 -46.11
N ILE A 81 74.67 2.37 -45.19
CA ILE A 81 74.04 2.78 -43.92
C ILE A 81 74.76 2.18 -42.73
N GLN A 82 74.74 2.92 -41.63
CA GLN A 82 75.10 2.44 -40.31
C GLN A 82 73.84 2.42 -39.46
N PHE A 83 73.54 1.29 -38.84
CA PHE A 83 72.38 1.15 -37.95
C PHE A 83 72.68 0.13 -36.86
N TYR A 84 71.91 0.20 -35.78
CA TYR A 84 72.06 -0.72 -34.66
C TYR A 84 71.26 -2.00 -34.92
N TYR A 85 71.94 -3.13 -35.06
CA TYR A 85 71.29 -4.40 -35.30
C TYR A 85 70.87 -5.03 -33.97
N LEU A 86 69.57 -4.96 -33.66
CA LEU A 86 69.00 -5.36 -32.38
C LEU A 86 69.27 -6.83 -32.02
N GLU A 87 69.30 -7.73 -33.00
CA GLU A 87 69.54 -9.16 -32.74
C GLU A 87 71.00 -9.45 -32.34
N GLN A 88 71.98 -8.79 -32.95
CA GLN A 88 73.41 -8.95 -32.61
C GLN A 88 73.89 -7.96 -31.54
N LYS A 89 73.04 -6.98 -31.17
CA LYS A 89 73.36 -5.90 -30.22
C LYS A 89 74.64 -5.14 -30.57
N ALA A 90 74.83 -4.87 -31.86
CA ALA A 90 76.02 -4.19 -32.39
C ALA A 90 75.66 -3.23 -33.52
N TRP A 91 76.51 -2.23 -33.72
CA TRP A 91 76.45 -1.36 -34.90
C TRP A 91 76.97 -2.09 -36.12
N VAL A 92 76.18 -2.11 -37.18
CA VAL A 92 76.52 -2.79 -38.43
C VAL A 92 76.51 -1.78 -39.58
N TYR A 93 77.51 -1.91 -40.43
CA TYR A 93 77.58 -1.21 -41.71
C TYR A 93 77.11 -2.15 -42.82
N ARG A 94 76.20 -1.68 -43.68
CA ARG A 94 75.71 -2.45 -44.82
C ARG A 94 75.45 -1.54 -46.02
N ASN A 95 75.61 -2.07 -47.23
CA ASN A 95 75.14 -1.38 -48.43
C ASN A 95 73.60 -1.15 -48.35
N ALA A 96 73.14 0.00 -48.82
CA ALA A 96 71.76 0.43 -48.72
C ALA A 96 70.79 -0.46 -49.52
N GLU A 97 71.16 -0.84 -50.75
CA GLU A 97 70.38 -1.76 -51.59
C GLU A 97 70.31 -3.16 -50.96
N GLU A 98 71.43 -3.64 -50.44
CA GLU A 98 71.50 -4.94 -49.75
C GLU A 98 70.60 -4.96 -48.49
N PHE A 99 70.52 -3.84 -47.76
CA PHE A 99 69.62 -3.73 -46.62
C PHE A 99 68.15 -3.81 -47.05
N VAL A 100 67.75 -3.05 -48.07
CA VAL A 100 66.37 -3.06 -48.59
C VAL A 100 65.99 -4.45 -49.08
N HIS A 101 66.86 -5.09 -49.86
CA HIS A 101 66.65 -6.45 -50.34
C HIS A 101 66.47 -7.44 -49.18
N LYS A 102 67.36 -7.40 -48.18
CA LYS A 102 67.26 -8.27 -47.00
C LYS A 102 66.00 -8.00 -46.19
N PHE A 103 65.60 -6.73 -46.03
CA PHE A 103 64.37 -6.39 -45.31
C PHE A 103 63.15 -7.04 -45.98
N TRP A 104 62.96 -6.83 -47.29
CA TRP A 104 61.78 -7.31 -48.02
C TRP A 104 61.77 -8.81 -48.30
N HIS A 105 62.92 -9.42 -48.59
CA HIS A 105 62.98 -10.80 -49.08
C HIS A 105 63.55 -11.82 -48.08
N VAL A 106 64.27 -11.37 -47.04
CA VAL A 106 65.01 -12.29 -46.15
C VAL A 106 64.51 -12.23 -44.70
N THR A 107 64.23 -11.03 -44.18
CA THR A 107 63.85 -10.88 -42.77
C THR A 107 62.34 -11.06 -42.55
N GLN A 108 61.97 -11.56 -41.36
CA GLN A 108 60.56 -11.69 -40.95
C GLN A 108 59.86 -10.33 -40.72
N HIS A 109 60.63 -9.24 -40.63
CA HIS A 109 60.11 -7.91 -40.31
C HIS A 109 59.19 -7.35 -41.41
N SER A 110 59.53 -7.55 -42.69
CA SER A 110 58.68 -7.14 -43.80
C SER A 110 57.34 -7.88 -43.80
N HIS A 111 57.35 -9.19 -43.52
CA HIS A 111 56.13 -9.98 -43.40
C HIS A 111 55.22 -9.46 -42.27
N ASN A 112 55.79 -9.14 -41.11
CA ASN A 112 55.04 -8.59 -39.98
C ASN A 112 54.43 -7.21 -40.30
N ILE A 113 55.18 -6.34 -40.97
CA ILE A 113 54.71 -5.00 -41.38
C ILE A 113 53.63 -5.11 -42.44
N ASN A 114 53.80 -5.99 -43.45
CA ASN A 114 52.79 -6.24 -44.47
C ASN A 114 51.49 -6.79 -43.87
N LYS A 115 51.59 -7.73 -42.92
CA LYS A 115 50.44 -8.27 -42.20
C LYS A 115 49.72 -7.20 -41.38
N PHE A 116 50.46 -6.28 -40.76
CA PHE A 116 49.88 -5.14 -40.06
C PHE A 116 49.21 -4.15 -41.02
N GLY A 117 49.83 -3.83 -42.15
CA GLY A 117 49.23 -3.00 -43.20
C GLY A 117 47.95 -3.59 -43.78
N GLN A 118 47.94 -4.91 -44.05
CA GLN A 118 46.74 -5.64 -44.48
C GLN A 118 45.62 -5.57 -43.44
N PHE A 119 45.97 -5.67 -42.15
CA PHE A 119 45.00 -5.48 -41.07
C PHE A 119 44.40 -4.06 -41.09
N LEU A 120 45.22 -3.01 -41.22
CA LEU A 120 44.72 -1.63 -41.26
C LEU A 120 43.79 -1.38 -42.44
N LEU A 121 44.12 -1.91 -43.62
CA LEU A 121 43.36 -1.67 -44.85
C LEU A 121 42.03 -2.45 -44.89
N HIS A 122 42.02 -3.70 -44.40
CA HIS A 122 40.87 -4.59 -44.61
C HIS A 122 40.11 -4.93 -43.33
N SER A 123 40.81 -5.32 -42.26
CA SER A 123 40.14 -5.88 -41.07
C SER A 123 39.79 -4.83 -40.02
N ALA A 124 40.58 -3.75 -39.89
CA ALA A 124 40.44 -2.77 -38.83
C ALA A 124 39.08 -2.06 -38.85
N TRP A 125 38.59 -1.68 -40.03
CA TRP A 125 37.29 -1.01 -40.16
C TRP A 125 36.12 -1.97 -39.84
N GLN A 126 36.21 -3.24 -40.25
CA GLN A 126 35.19 -4.26 -39.96
C GLN A 126 35.12 -4.55 -38.45
N GLU A 127 36.28 -4.77 -37.83
CA GLU A 127 36.38 -4.96 -36.39
C GLU A 127 35.88 -3.72 -35.61
N GLY A 128 36.15 -2.53 -36.14
CA GLY A 128 35.65 -1.27 -35.61
C GLY A 128 34.12 -1.18 -35.64
N ILE A 129 33.48 -1.50 -36.77
CA ILE A 129 32.01 -1.50 -36.87
C ILE A 129 31.39 -2.49 -35.89
N ILE A 130 31.91 -3.72 -35.82
CA ILE A 130 31.39 -4.76 -34.91
C ILE A 130 31.51 -4.30 -33.46
N THR A 131 32.67 -3.78 -33.07
CA THR A 131 32.92 -3.30 -31.70
C THR A 131 32.03 -2.10 -31.36
N PHE A 132 31.83 -1.18 -32.31
CA PHE A 132 30.92 -0.05 -32.15
C PHE A 132 29.50 -0.51 -31.88
N THR A 133 28.99 -1.44 -32.70
CA THR A 133 27.64 -1.99 -32.57
C THR A 133 27.45 -2.68 -31.22
N ILE A 134 28.39 -3.54 -30.81
CA ILE A 134 28.32 -4.22 -29.50
C ILE A 134 28.36 -3.22 -28.35
N GLY A 135 29.27 -2.24 -28.39
CA GLY A 135 29.38 -1.19 -27.38
C GLY A 135 28.12 -0.35 -27.26
N LEU A 136 27.54 0.04 -28.40
CA LEU A 136 26.29 0.81 -28.47
C LEU A 136 25.12 0.02 -27.88
N PHE A 137 24.92 -1.24 -28.29
CA PHE A 137 23.84 -2.07 -27.75
C PHE A 137 23.99 -2.30 -26.24
N THR A 138 25.21 -2.55 -25.78
CA THR A 138 25.49 -2.73 -24.35
C THR A 138 25.17 -1.47 -23.55
N ALA A 139 25.55 -0.30 -24.06
CA ALA A 139 25.24 1.00 -23.44
C ALA A 139 23.73 1.25 -23.37
N ILE A 140 23.00 0.98 -24.47
CA ILE A 140 21.54 1.13 -24.52
C ILE A 140 20.87 0.21 -23.50
N ILE A 141 21.25 -1.07 -23.44
CA ILE A 141 20.70 -2.04 -22.47
C ILE A 141 20.99 -1.59 -21.04
N PHE A 142 22.22 -1.15 -20.76
CA PHE A 142 22.61 -0.65 -19.44
C PHE A 142 21.77 0.55 -19.01
N PHE A 143 21.60 1.54 -19.89
CA PHE A 143 20.79 2.72 -19.60
C PHE A 143 19.31 2.39 -19.45
N MET A 144 18.75 1.48 -20.26
CA MET A 144 17.38 1.00 -20.08
C MET A 144 17.17 0.32 -18.73
N TYR A 145 18.12 -0.51 -18.30
CA TYR A 145 18.04 -1.20 -17.01
C TYR A 145 18.13 -0.22 -15.83
N ARG A 146 19.09 0.72 -15.88
CA ARG A 146 19.21 1.81 -14.89
C ARG A 146 17.97 2.70 -14.87
N GLY A 147 17.42 3.02 -16.03
CA GLY A 147 16.19 3.80 -16.18
C GLY A 147 14.99 3.11 -15.52
N LYS A 148 14.77 1.82 -15.77
CA LYS A 148 13.69 1.06 -15.11
C LYS A 148 13.81 1.06 -13.59
N LYS A 149 15.02 0.97 -13.04
CA LYS A 149 15.24 1.04 -11.58
C LYS A 149 15.01 2.45 -11.02
N ALA A 150 15.36 3.50 -11.78
CA ALA A 150 15.21 4.89 -11.34
C ALA A 150 13.78 5.45 -11.49
N VAL A 151 12.96 4.87 -12.39
CA VAL A 151 11.56 5.27 -12.62
C VAL A 151 10.61 4.71 -11.57
N ILE A 152 11.03 3.73 -10.77
CA ILE A 152 10.31 3.41 -9.54
C ILE A 152 10.51 4.61 -8.63
N GLN A 153 9.55 5.54 -8.66
CA GLN A 153 9.46 6.61 -7.68
C GLN A 153 9.54 5.93 -6.32
N ASP A 154 10.61 6.18 -5.58
CA ASP A 154 10.74 5.72 -4.21
C ASP A 154 9.51 6.25 -3.48
N LYS A 155 8.58 5.36 -3.20
CA LYS A 155 7.39 5.70 -2.43
C LYS A 155 7.88 6.16 -1.08
N ILE A 156 7.83 7.47 -0.86
CA ILE A 156 8.47 8.08 0.29
C ILE A 156 7.78 7.57 1.57
N ARG A 157 6.44 7.55 1.62
CA ARG A 157 5.59 7.06 2.74
C ARG A 157 4.15 6.76 2.27
N GLY A 158 3.33 6.09 3.10
CA GLY A 158 1.88 5.92 2.89
C GLY A 158 1.42 4.46 2.74
N ALA A 159 0.12 4.26 2.50
CA ALA A 159 -0.47 2.94 2.28
C ALA A 159 -0.13 2.39 0.89
N ASP A 160 0.17 1.09 0.78
CA ASP A 160 0.41 0.43 -0.50
C ASP A 160 -0.92 -0.07 -1.07
N PHE A 161 -1.15 0.21 -2.35
CA PHE A 161 -2.19 -0.47 -3.08
C PHE A 161 -1.63 -1.79 -3.60
N VAL A 162 -2.23 -2.89 -3.18
CA VAL A 162 -1.83 -4.25 -3.56
C VAL A 162 -3.06 -5.05 -3.95
N GLU A 163 -2.90 -5.95 -4.93
CA GLU A 163 -3.95 -6.89 -5.29
C GLU A 163 -4.29 -7.82 -4.12
N ALA A 164 -5.57 -8.18 -3.98
CA ALA A 164 -6.06 -9.01 -2.87
C ALA A 164 -5.31 -10.34 -2.73
N GLY A 165 -5.03 -11.03 -3.85
CA GLY A 165 -4.28 -12.29 -3.83
C GLY A 165 -2.82 -12.13 -3.35
N THR A 166 -2.19 -11.00 -3.68
CA THR A 166 -0.84 -10.67 -3.20
C THR A 166 -0.86 -10.35 -1.72
N LEU A 167 -1.83 -9.55 -1.26
CA LEU A 167 -1.99 -9.24 0.16
C LEU A 167 -2.27 -10.51 0.99
N ALA A 168 -3.14 -11.41 0.51
CA ALA A 168 -3.39 -12.70 1.15
C ALA A 168 -2.10 -13.52 1.29
N LYS A 169 -1.30 -13.65 0.22
CA LYS A 169 0.01 -14.33 0.27
C LYS A 169 0.95 -13.69 1.28
N MET A 170 0.98 -12.36 1.37
CA MET A 170 1.79 -11.64 2.37
C MET A 170 1.35 -11.97 3.80
N LEU A 171 0.05 -11.98 4.07
CA LEU A 171 -0.51 -12.33 5.38
C LEU A 171 -0.17 -13.76 5.78
N TYR A 172 -0.33 -14.73 4.87
CA TYR A 172 0.03 -16.13 5.14
C TYR A 172 1.54 -16.29 5.36
N LYS A 173 2.37 -15.71 4.49
CA LYS A 173 3.85 -15.78 4.60
C LYS A 173 4.34 -15.23 5.94
N ASN A 174 3.72 -14.15 6.42
CA ASN A 174 4.08 -13.49 7.67
C ASN A 174 3.39 -14.09 8.91
N LYS A 175 2.61 -15.18 8.77
CA LYS A 175 1.81 -15.77 9.87
C LYS A 175 0.81 -14.78 10.50
N GLN A 176 0.33 -13.83 9.70
CA GLN A 176 -0.61 -12.77 10.08
C GLN A 176 -2.01 -12.96 9.47
N ALA A 177 -2.28 -14.08 8.79
CA ALA A 177 -3.62 -14.40 8.33
C ALA A 177 -4.51 -14.86 9.50
N ALA A 178 -5.67 -14.24 9.64
CA ALA A 178 -6.76 -14.70 10.50
C ALA A 178 -7.57 -15.82 9.81
N ASN A 179 -8.42 -16.47 10.60
CA ASN A 179 -9.37 -17.47 10.09
C ASN A 179 -10.55 -16.81 9.36
N ILE A 180 -10.96 -15.62 9.80
CA ILE A 180 -12.00 -14.81 9.16
C ILE A 180 -11.46 -14.19 7.87
N CYS A 181 -12.21 -14.35 6.78
CA CYS A 181 -11.91 -13.86 5.44
C CYS A 181 -13.08 -13.07 4.84
N PHE A 182 -12.77 -12.14 3.93
CA PHE A 182 -13.74 -11.51 3.04
C PHE A 182 -13.32 -11.71 1.59
N SER A 183 -14.17 -12.35 0.78
CA SER A 183 -13.91 -12.68 -0.62
C SER A 183 -12.55 -13.37 -0.82
N GLY A 184 -12.18 -14.27 0.10
CA GLY A 184 -10.91 -15.00 0.08
C GLY A 184 -9.68 -14.23 0.61
N LEU A 185 -9.84 -12.97 1.01
CA LEU A 185 -8.79 -12.20 1.69
C LEU A 185 -8.92 -12.39 3.21
N PRO A 186 -7.96 -13.06 3.89
CA PRO A 186 -7.98 -13.16 5.34
C PRO A 186 -7.81 -11.79 5.99
N LEU A 187 -8.48 -11.59 7.12
CA LEU A 187 -8.21 -10.45 8.00
C LEU A 187 -6.82 -10.55 8.61
N VAL A 188 -6.34 -9.44 9.16
CA VAL A 188 -5.13 -9.42 9.95
C VAL A 188 -5.39 -10.14 11.27
N LYS A 189 -4.53 -11.08 11.63
CA LYS A 189 -4.62 -11.84 12.88
C LYS A 189 -4.76 -10.90 14.08
N ASN A 190 -5.71 -11.19 14.96
CA ASN A 190 -6.05 -10.41 16.15
C ASN A 190 -6.63 -9.00 15.87
N SER A 191 -7.06 -8.71 14.62
CA SER A 191 -7.72 -7.45 14.29
C SER A 191 -9.24 -7.48 14.53
N GLU A 192 -9.84 -8.64 14.78
CA GLU A 192 -11.29 -8.80 14.97
C GLU A 192 -11.83 -7.97 16.14
N ARG A 193 -11.00 -7.70 17.15
CA ARG A 193 -11.36 -6.86 18.31
C ARG A 193 -11.18 -5.36 18.07
N ARG A 194 -10.75 -4.94 16.88
CA ARG A 194 -10.52 -3.52 16.52
C ARG A 194 -11.69 -2.89 15.78
N HIS A 195 -12.82 -3.60 15.72
CA HIS A 195 -14.01 -3.28 14.94
C HIS A 195 -13.76 -3.29 13.42
N ILE A 196 -14.84 -3.47 12.66
CA ILE A 196 -14.82 -3.46 11.20
C ILE A 196 -15.89 -2.46 10.75
N LEU A 197 -15.47 -1.45 9.98
CA LEU A 197 -16.38 -0.50 9.34
C LEU A 197 -16.63 -0.94 7.89
N ILE A 198 -17.87 -1.33 7.61
CA ILE A 198 -18.32 -1.69 6.26
C ILE A 198 -19.10 -0.51 5.68
N THR A 199 -18.54 0.16 4.68
CA THR A 199 -19.16 1.34 4.04
C THR A 199 -19.42 1.09 2.55
N GLY A 200 -20.49 1.69 2.03
CA GLY A 200 -20.88 1.57 0.61
C GLY A 200 -22.33 2.00 0.37
N THR A 201 -22.65 2.36 -0.86
CA THR A 201 -24.01 2.74 -1.30
C THR A 201 -24.99 1.56 -1.24
N THR A 202 -26.28 1.81 -1.37
CA THR A 202 -27.28 0.73 -1.52
C THR A 202 -26.94 -0.10 -2.77
N GLY A 203 -27.00 -1.43 -2.65
CA GLY A 203 -26.62 -2.35 -3.73
C GLY A 203 -25.12 -2.65 -3.86
N SER A 204 -24.24 -2.03 -3.08
CA SER A 204 -22.78 -2.28 -3.12
C SER A 204 -22.31 -3.61 -2.51
N GLY A 205 -23.22 -4.44 -1.97
CA GLY A 205 -22.87 -5.75 -1.43
C GLY A 205 -22.59 -5.82 0.08
N LYS A 206 -22.88 -4.78 0.87
CA LYS A 206 -22.70 -4.81 2.35
C LYS A 206 -23.35 -6.03 3.01
N THR A 207 -24.59 -6.34 2.64
CA THR A 207 -25.33 -7.51 3.13
C THR A 207 -24.66 -8.82 2.73
N ASN A 208 -24.09 -8.91 1.52
CA ASN A 208 -23.34 -10.09 1.09
C ASN A 208 -22.08 -10.30 1.93
N MET A 209 -21.40 -9.21 2.31
CA MET A 209 -20.22 -9.30 3.16
C MET A 209 -20.57 -9.81 4.58
N LEU A 210 -21.71 -9.41 5.14
CA LEU A 210 -22.22 -9.96 6.40
C LEU A 210 -22.64 -11.44 6.26
N ASN A 211 -23.29 -11.80 5.14
CA ASN A 211 -23.64 -13.18 4.82
C ASN A 211 -22.40 -14.10 4.69
N GLU A 212 -21.25 -13.56 4.32
CA GLU A 212 -19.97 -14.28 4.32
C GLU A 212 -19.37 -14.36 5.74
N LEU A 213 -19.46 -13.29 6.54
CA LEU A 213 -18.87 -13.22 7.88
C LEU A 213 -19.57 -14.12 8.90
N LEU A 214 -20.90 -14.10 8.95
CA LEU A 214 -21.67 -14.77 10.01
C LEU A 214 -21.38 -16.29 10.08
N PRO A 215 -21.38 -17.06 8.97
CA PRO A 215 -21.00 -18.48 9.02
C PRO A 215 -19.61 -18.73 9.59
N GLN A 216 -18.65 -17.82 9.36
CA GLN A 216 -17.29 -17.94 9.88
C GLN A 216 -17.26 -17.74 11.40
N ILE A 217 -17.98 -16.73 11.90
CA ILE A 217 -18.15 -16.53 13.35
C ILE A 217 -18.78 -17.77 13.98
N LYS A 218 -19.83 -18.35 13.36
CA LYS A 218 -20.50 -19.54 13.89
C LYS A 218 -19.56 -20.76 13.91
N LYS A 219 -18.77 -20.93 12.83
CA LYS A 219 -17.77 -22.01 12.72
C LYS A 219 -16.68 -21.92 13.78
N GLU A 220 -16.28 -20.70 14.17
CA GLU A 220 -15.30 -20.47 15.24
C GLU A 220 -15.91 -20.63 16.65
N GLY A 221 -17.21 -20.93 16.77
CA GLY A 221 -17.90 -20.96 18.05
C GLY A 221 -18.09 -19.56 18.65
N GLY A 222 -17.97 -18.52 17.84
CA GLY A 222 -18.18 -17.14 18.25
C GLY A 222 -19.65 -16.85 18.55
N ARG A 223 -19.88 -15.92 19.48
CA ARG A 223 -21.20 -15.39 19.80
C ARG A 223 -21.45 -14.09 19.07
N ALA A 224 -22.70 -13.83 18.71
CA ALA A 224 -23.11 -12.62 18.01
C ALA A 224 -24.41 -12.06 18.58
N ILE A 225 -24.49 -10.73 18.63
CA ILE A 225 -25.75 -9.99 18.71
C ILE A 225 -26.00 -9.42 17.32
N ILE A 226 -27.11 -9.77 16.71
CA ILE A 226 -27.46 -9.39 15.34
C ILE A 226 -28.67 -8.48 15.41
N VAL A 227 -28.50 -7.21 15.03
CA VAL A 227 -29.62 -6.29 14.82
C VAL A 227 -30.14 -6.50 13.41
N ASP A 228 -31.26 -7.20 13.29
CA ASP A 228 -31.86 -7.58 12.02
C ASP A 228 -33.25 -6.96 11.87
N LEU A 229 -33.27 -5.76 11.30
CA LEU A 229 -34.50 -5.01 11.03
C LEU A 229 -35.30 -5.57 9.85
N THR A 230 -34.71 -6.47 9.06
CA THR A 230 -35.30 -7.00 7.82
C THR A 230 -35.83 -8.43 7.94
N GLY A 231 -35.41 -9.16 8.98
CA GLY A 231 -35.63 -10.60 9.12
C GLY A 231 -34.68 -11.48 8.30
N SER A 232 -33.93 -10.92 7.33
CA SER A 232 -33.13 -11.71 6.39
C SER A 232 -31.99 -12.50 7.02
N PHE A 233 -31.42 -12.03 8.12
CA PHE A 233 -30.38 -12.76 8.85
C PHE A 233 -30.98 -13.80 9.79
N THR A 234 -32.10 -13.46 10.41
CA THR A 234 -32.88 -14.35 11.27
C THR A 234 -33.33 -15.57 10.47
N ASP A 235 -33.99 -15.36 9.32
CA ASP A 235 -34.47 -16.44 8.45
C ASP A 235 -33.36 -17.40 8.01
N ARG A 236 -32.14 -16.87 7.81
CA ARG A 236 -31.03 -17.63 7.27
C ARG A 236 -30.15 -18.30 8.33
N PHE A 237 -29.95 -17.66 9.47
CA PHE A 237 -28.90 -18.06 10.43
C PHE A 237 -29.40 -18.44 11.82
N PHE A 238 -30.67 -18.14 12.15
CA PHE A 238 -31.25 -18.47 13.44
C PHE A 238 -31.36 -19.98 13.64
N ASP A 239 -30.82 -20.48 14.74
CA ASP A 239 -30.98 -21.84 15.22
C ASP A 239 -31.92 -21.88 16.44
N PRO A 240 -33.17 -22.38 16.29
CA PRO A 240 -34.14 -22.39 17.38
C PRO A 240 -33.71 -23.22 18.60
N LYS A 241 -32.69 -24.08 18.48
CA LYS A 241 -32.20 -24.90 19.59
C LYS A 241 -31.37 -24.12 20.60
N CYS A 242 -30.70 -23.05 20.18
CA CYS A 242 -29.76 -22.33 21.02
C CYS A 242 -29.85 -20.81 20.92
N ASP A 243 -30.28 -20.28 19.77
CA ASP A 243 -30.37 -18.85 19.55
C ASP A 243 -31.62 -18.26 20.20
N LYS A 244 -31.60 -16.95 20.45
CA LYS A 244 -32.68 -16.20 21.09
C LYS A 244 -33.09 -15.04 20.21
N ILE A 245 -34.40 -14.79 20.13
CA ILE A 245 -34.96 -13.58 19.54
C ILE A 245 -35.33 -12.64 20.69
N LEU A 246 -35.07 -11.35 20.49
CA LEU A 246 -35.51 -10.25 21.35
C LEU A 246 -36.30 -9.25 20.51
N ASN A 247 -37.62 -9.36 20.61
CA ASN A 247 -38.62 -8.57 19.91
C ASN A 247 -39.90 -8.52 20.75
N PRO A 248 -40.26 -7.36 21.33
CA PRO A 248 -41.46 -7.22 22.15
C PRO A 248 -42.75 -7.54 21.41
N LEU A 249 -42.78 -7.38 20.08
CA LEU A 249 -43.96 -7.54 19.25
C LEU A 249 -44.19 -9.00 18.78
N GLN A 250 -43.23 -9.90 19.00
CA GLN A 250 -43.29 -11.27 18.51
C GLN A 250 -43.59 -12.27 19.64
N GLU A 251 -44.54 -13.18 19.41
CA GLU A 251 -45.04 -14.12 20.44
C GLU A 251 -43.94 -15.03 21.00
N ASN A 252 -43.12 -15.64 20.14
CA ASN A 252 -42.06 -16.58 20.51
C ASN A 252 -40.69 -15.93 20.79
N SER A 253 -40.69 -14.65 21.17
CA SER A 253 -39.49 -13.92 21.57
C SER A 253 -39.20 -14.06 23.06
N SER A 254 -37.92 -13.98 23.42
CA SER A 254 -37.46 -13.73 24.79
C SER A 254 -38.08 -12.43 25.33
N ALA A 255 -38.58 -12.48 26.56
CA ALA A 255 -39.18 -11.35 27.24
C ALA A 255 -38.15 -10.71 28.18
N TRP A 256 -37.65 -9.54 27.79
CA TRP A 256 -36.68 -8.76 28.55
C TRP A 256 -37.37 -7.62 29.30
N LEU A 257 -36.88 -7.33 30.49
CA LEU A 257 -37.23 -6.14 31.26
C LEU A 257 -35.95 -5.47 31.75
N PRO A 258 -35.89 -4.12 31.85
CA PRO A 258 -34.69 -3.40 32.31
C PRO A 258 -34.12 -3.93 33.63
N TRP A 259 -35.00 -4.26 34.58
CA TRP A 259 -34.62 -4.80 35.90
C TRP A 259 -33.86 -6.13 35.87
N ASN A 260 -33.89 -6.87 34.76
CA ASN A 260 -33.20 -8.15 34.68
C ASN A 260 -31.68 -8.00 34.49
N ASP A 261 -31.22 -6.83 34.06
CA ASP A 261 -29.81 -6.51 33.89
C ASP A 261 -29.28 -5.48 34.92
N CYS A 262 -30.12 -5.10 35.89
CA CYS A 262 -29.72 -4.28 37.04
C CYS A 262 -29.49 -5.16 38.28
N HIS A 263 -28.31 -5.06 38.88
CA HIS A 263 -27.96 -5.76 40.13
C HIS A 263 -27.64 -4.79 41.25
N GLU A 264 -26.96 -3.70 40.92
CA GLU A 264 -26.50 -2.69 41.85
C GLU A 264 -27.23 -1.37 41.63
N ILE A 265 -27.17 -0.46 42.61
CA ILE A 265 -27.89 0.83 42.54
C ILE A 265 -27.46 1.66 41.31
N TRP A 266 -26.17 1.60 40.93
CA TRP A 266 -25.66 2.32 39.76
C TRP A 266 -26.13 1.73 38.43
N ASP A 267 -26.48 0.44 38.37
CA ASP A 267 -26.99 -0.15 37.12
C ASP A 267 -28.30 0.53 36.68
N TYR A 268 -29.12 1.05 37.60
CA TYR A 268 -30.32 1.80 37.25
C TYR A 268 -30.02 3.15 36.60
N ASN A 269 -28.97 3.84 37.05
CA ASN A 269 -28.51 5.08 36.44
C ASN A 269 -27.95 4.80 35.04
N ASP A 270 -27.13 3.76 34.92
CA ASP A 270 -26.56 3.33 33.63
C ASP A 270 -27.68 2.91 32.66
N MET A 271 -28.63 2.11 33.12
CA MET A 271 -29.80 1.70 32.33
C MET A 271 -30.59 2.92 31.85
N ALA A 272 -30.88 3.87 32.74
CA ALA A 272 -31.60 5.09 32.38
C ALA A 272 -30.84 5.95 31.37
N SER A 273 -29.51 6.03 31.47
CA SER A 273 -28.67 6.80 30.55
C SER A 273 -28.76 6.31 29.10
N ASN A 274 -29.01 5.01 28.89
CA ASN A 274 -29.20 4.44 27.54
C ASN A 274 -30.51 4.90 26.86
N PHE A 275 -31.46 5.41 27.64
CA PHE A 275 -32.70 6.02 27.14
C PHE A 275 -32.65 7.56 27.19
N SER A 276 -31.51 8.15 27.51
CA SER A 276 -31.33 9.59 27.59
C SER A 276 -30.77 10.14 26.28
N ASN A 277 -31.25 11.32 25.88
CA ASN A 277 -30.65 12.11 24.79
C ASN A 277 -29.64 13.15 25.35
N TYR A 278 -29.21 13.00 26.61
CA TYR A 278 -28.33 13.95 27.27
C TYR A 278 -27.00 14.07 26.54
N ASN A 279 -26.64 15.31 26.20
CA ASN A 279 -25.35 15.65 25.62
C ASN A 279 -24.56 16.50 26.64
N PRO A 280 -23.45 15.98 27.20
CA PRO A 280 -22.65 16.70 28.18
C PRO A 280 -22.13 18.07 27.71
N LYS A 281 -22.04 18.30 26.39
CA LYS A 281 -21.57 19.58 25.84
C LYS A 281 -22.64 20.67 25.83
N LEU A 282 -23.92 20.28 25.89
CA LEU A 282 -25.05 21.21 25.82
C LEU A 282 -25.63 21.52 27.21
N ASP A 283 -25.21 20.77 28.24
CA ASP A 283 -25.71 20.85 29.61
C ASP A 283 -27.24 20.99 29.69
N ASP A 284 -27.93 20.06 29.03
CA ASP A 284 -29.39 20.07 28.97
C ASP A 284 -29.98 19.59 30.32
N PHE A 285 -30.44 20.57 31.10
CA PHE A 285 -31.12 20.36 32.38
C PHE A 285 -32.30 19.38 32.27
N PHE A 286 -33.13 19.48 31.23
CA PHE A 286 -34.31 18.63 31.08
C PHE A 286 -33.92 17.20 30.74
N ALA A 287 -32.96 17.01 29.84
CA ALA A 287 -32.46 15.67 29.51
C ALA A 287 -31.80 15.00 30.73
N LYS A 288 -30.99 15.74 31.51
CA LYS A 288 -30.35 15.16 32.69
C LYS A 288 -31.35 14.84 33.81
N SER A 289 -32.33 15.70 34.02
CA SER A 289 -33.40 15.48 34.99
C SER A 289 -34.30 14.31 34.57
N ALA A 290 -34.60 14.18 33.28
CA ALA A 290 -35.37 13.07 32.71
C ALA A 290 -34.69 11.71 32.95
N GLU A 291 -33.38 11.64 32.74
CA GLU A 291 -32.57 10.45 33.05
C GLU A 291 -32.66 10.07 34.54
N LEU A 292 -32.52 11.06 35.44
CA LEU A 292 -32.61 10.81 36.88
C LEU A 292 -34.02 10.36 37.31
N VAL A 293 -35.07 10.93 36.72
CA VAL A 293 -36.46 10.47 36.95
C VAL A 293 -36.63 9.03 36.51
N LEU A 294 -36.11 8.63 35.35
CA LEU A 294 -36.20 7.24 34.90
C LEU A 294 -35.44 6.30 35.84
N ALA A 295 -34.23 6.67 36.27
CA ALA A 295 -33.46 5.87 37.22
C ALA A 295 -34.21 5.67 38.54
N GLU A 296 -34.76 6.74 39.13
CA GLU A 296 -35.58 6.65 40.34
C GLU A 296 -36.89 5.89 40.10
N GLY A 297 -37.47 5.97 38.91
CA GLY A 297 -38.68 5.21 38.55
C GLY A 297 -38.39 3.71 38.47
N LEU A 298 -37.28 3.33 37.85
CA LEU A 298 -36.82 1.94 37.83
C LEU A 298 -36.55 1.43 39.26
N ARG A 299 -35.93 2.24 40.12
CA ARG A 299 -35.70 1.88 41.53
C ARG A 299 -37.00 1.73 42.33
N LEU A 300 -37.97 2.63 42.11
CA LEU A 300 -39.26 2.58 42.78
C LEU A 300 -40.02 1.27 42.52
N TYR A 301 -39.89 0.72 41.31
CA TYR A 301 -40.54 -0.52 40.90
C TYR A 301 -39.57 -1.71 40.81
N GLN A 302 -38.44 -1.67 41.51
CA GLN A 302 -37.43 -2.75 41.44
C GLN A 302 -37.93 -4.10 41.94
N ASP A 303 -38.75 -4.09 43.01
CA ASP A 303 -39.26 -5.31 43.63
C ASP A 303 -40.40 -5.92 42.81
N SER A 304 -41.29 -5.07 42.28
CA SER A 304 -42.45 -5.53 41.50
C SER A 304 -42.12 -5.79 40.02
N LYS A 305 -41.05 -5.17 39.49
CA LYS A 305 -40.67 -5.20 38.07
C LYS A 305 -41.83 -4.91 37.11
N ASP A 306 -42.72 -4.03 37.53
CA ASP A 306 -43.97 -3.74 36.83
C ASP A 306 -43.76 -2.65 35.79
N ILE A 307 -43.49 -3.07 34.56
CA ILE A 307 -43.28 -2.16 33.43
C ILE A 307 -44.50 -1.30 33.15
N LYS A 308 -45.72 -1.82 33.31
CA LYS A 308 -46.95 -1.07 33.04
C LYS A 308 -47.11 0.05 34.07
N LYS A 309 -46.80 -0.23 35.33
CA LYS A 309 -46.85 0.77 36.40
C LYS A 309 -45.77 1.84 36.25
N LEU A 310 -44.56 1.46 35.83
CA LEU A 310 -43.51 2.44 35.49
C LEU A 310 -43.97 3.37 34.37
N ILE A 311 -44.46 2.80 33.27
CA ILE A 311 -44.91 3.58 32.11
C ILE A 311 -46.10 4.45 32.46
N ASN A 312 -47.09 3.93 33.19
CA ASN A 312 -48.24 4.73 33.62
C ASN A 312 -47.83 5.91 34.52
N THR A 313 -46.89 5.67 35.44
CA THR A 313 -46.32 6.70 36.31
C THR A 313 -45.63 7.80 35.53
N ILE A 314 -44.86 7.45 34.50
CA ILE A 314 -44.07 8.44 33.77
C ILE A 314 -44.90 9.13 32.68
N LEU A 315 -45.72 8.41 31.92
CA LEU A 315 -46.41 8.97 30.75
C LEU A 315 -47.76 9.61 31.10
N TYR A 316 -48.50 9.08 32.06
CA TYR A 316 -49.91 9.42 32.26
C TYR A 316 -50.25 10.06 33.61
N ALA A 317 -49.35 9.98 34.60
CA ALA A 317 -49.56 10.64 35.88
C ALA A 317 -49.65 12.16 35.69
N ASN A 318 -50.69 12.79 36.24
CA ASN A 318 -50.74 14.26 36.32
C ASN A 318 -49.67 14.78 37.28
N ASN A 319 -49.30 16.06 37.19
CA ASN A 319 -48.19 16.61 37.98
C ASN A 319 -48.32 16.37 39.50
N LYS A 320 -49.52 16.50 40.08
CA LYS A 320 -49.72 16.27 41.52
C LYS A 320 -49.40 14.82 41.91
N GLU A 321 -49.83 13.88 41.08
CA GLU A 321 -49.55 12.46 41.29
C GLU A 321 -48.08 12.13 41.04
N PHE A 322 -47.48 12.66 39.98
CA PHE A 322 -46.08 12.48 39.64
C PHE A 322 -45.16 12.94 40.79
N VAL A 323 -45.36 14.15 41.30
CA VAL A 323 -44.62 14.69 42.46
C VAL A 323 -44.87 13.85 43.72
N ARG A 324 -46.10 13.37 43.95
CA ARG A 324 -46.42 12.49 45.08
C ARG A 324 -45.66 11.17 45.01
N ILE A 325 -45.61 10.55 43.84
CA ILE A 325 -44.96 9.24 43.63
C ILE A 325 -43.46 9.34 43.91
N PHE A 326 -42.83 10.42 43.44
CA PHE A 326 -41.39 10.64 43.55
C PHE A 326 -40.97 11.49 44.78
N LYS A 327 -41.86 11.69 45.76
CA LYS A 327 -41.59 12.57 46.92
C LYS A 327 -40.37 12.15 47.76
N ASN A 328 -40.07 10.85 47.83
CA ASN A 328 -39.00 10.30 48.66
C ASN A 328 -37.79 9.81 47.83
N SER A 329 -37.56 10.44 46.68
CA SER A 329 -36.47 10.07 45.76
C SER A 329 -35.50 11.23 45.53
N ALA A 330 -34.40 10.96 44.84
CA ALA A 330 -33.40 11.98 44.50
C ALA A 330 -33.96 13.14 43.63
N VAL A 331 -35.08 12.92 42.93
CA VAL A 331 -35.70 13.94 42.06
C VAL A 331 -36.67 14.87 42.79
N ALA A 332 -36.96 14.64 44.07
CA ALA A 332 -37.94 15.41 44.84
C ALA A 332 -37.63 16.92 44.92
N GLY A 333 -36.35 17.31 44.79
CA GLY A 333 -35.94 18.71 44.74
C GLY A 333 -36.06 19.36 43.34
N ILE A 334 -36.26 18.55 42.30
CA ILE A 334 -36.30 18.99 40.89
C ILE A 334 -37.75 19.07 40.40
N ILE A 335 -38.58 18.09 40.78
CA ILE A 335 -40.01 18.07 40.45
C ILE A 335 -40.81 18.76 41.57
N SER A 336 -41.79 19.58 41.20
CA SER A 336 -42.59 20.31 42.18
C SER A 336 -44.02 20.55 41.72
N SER A 337 -44.95 20.44 42.68
CA SER A 337 -46.34 20.85 42.51
C SER A 337 -46.50 22.37 42.37
N SER A 338 -45.54 23.15 42.88
CA SER A 338 -45.54 24.62 42.77
C SER A 338 -44.90 25.14 41.48
N ALA A 339 -44.20 24.28 40.73
CA ALA A 339 -43.60 24.58 39.42
C ALA A 339 -43.97 23.48 38.40
N PRO A 340 -45.25 23.42 37.99
CA PRO A 340 -45.76 22.37 37.12
C PRO A 340 -45.13 22.37 35.73
N GLU A 341 -44.72 23.52 35.19
CA GLU A 341 -44.15 23.64 33.86
C GLU A 341 -42.80 22.90 33.76
N THR A 342 -41.93 23.09 34.76
CA THR A 342 -40.63 22.39 34.83
C THR A 342 -40.83 20.89 34.96
N SER A 343 -41.70 20.45 35.87
CA SER A 343 -42.00 19.04 36.10
C SER A 343 -42.58 18.38 34.84
N SER A 344 -43.52 19.05 34.17
CA SER A 344 -44.12 18.58 32.93
C SER A 344 -43.11 18.55 31.78
N GLY A 345 -42.19 19.52 31.71
CA GLY A 345 -41.11 19.52 30.72
C GLY A 345 -40.15 18.33 30.90
N ILE A 346 -39.78 18.00 32.14
CA ILE A 346 -38.98 16.82 32.46
C ILE A 346 -39.74 15.54 32.08
N GLN A 347 -41.01 15.45 32.50
CA GLN A 347 -41.89 14.30 32.20
C GLN A 347 -42.07 14.09 30.69
N ALA A 348 -42.30 15.15 29.93
CA ALA A 348 -42.43 15.10 28.47
C ALA A 348 -41.12 14.64 27.81
N THR A 349 -39.98 15.12 28.31
CA THR A 349 -38.65 14.72 27.80
C THR A 349 -38.41 13.23 28.00
N ILE A 350 -38.69 12.68 29.19
CA ILE A 350 -38.50 11.26 29.42
C ILE A 350 -39.53 10.40 28.67
N SER A 351 -40.79 10.84 28.62
CA SER A 351 -41.88 10.10 27.98
C SER A 351 -41.58 9.80 26.51
N LYS A 352 -41.05 10.79 25.77
CA LYS A 352 -40.63 10.63 24.37
C LYS A 352 -39.59 9.53 24.18
N ASN A 353 -38.71 9.32 25.14
CA ASN A 353 -37.60 8.37 24.99
C ASN A 353 -37.99 6.94 25.39
N ILE A 354 -38.97 6.79 26.29
CA ILE A 354 -39.31 5.47 26.86
C ILE A 354 -40.67 4.93 26.40
N GLU A 355 -41.43 5.67 25.59
CA GLU A 355 -42.75 5.24 25.10
C GLU A 355 -42.73 3.82 24.53
N VAL A 356 -41.67 3.47 23.79
CA VAL A 356 -41.47 2.15 23.19
C VAL A 356 -41.45 1.00 24.21
N LEU A 357 -41.12 1.28 25.48
CA LEU A 357 -41.08 0.26 26.54
C LEU A 357 -42.47 -0.24 26.92
N GLN A 358 -43.56 0.46 26.54
CA GLN A 358 -44.93 -0.03 26.74
C GLN A 358 -45.21 -1.35 26.02
N HIS A 359 -44.41 -1.67 24.99
CA HIS A 359 -44.54 -2.90 24.22
C HIS A 359 -43.83 -4.09 24.88
N LEU A 360 -43.01 -3.87 25.91
CA LEU A 360 -42.36 -4.97 26.61
C LEU A 360 -43.40 -5.89 27.25
N LYS A 361 -43.18 -7.19 27.11
CA LYS A 361 -44.04 -8.19 27.76
C LYS A 361 -43.88 -8.11 29.28
N PRO A 362 -44.98 -8.09 30.04
CA PRO A 362 -44.91 -8.19 31.50
C PRO A 362 -44.29 -9.54 31.89
N ASP A 363 -43.75 -9.62 33.11
CA ASP A 363 -43.17 -10.84 33.69
C ASP A 363 -41.97 -11.43 32.91
N GLY A 364 -41.32 -10.61 32.08
CA GLY A 364 -40.13 -11.00 31.34
C GLY A 364 -38.97 -11.35 32.28
N SER A 365 -38.35 -12.51 32.07
CA SER A 365 -37.23 -13.02 32.88
C SER A 365 -35.88 -13.06 32.14
N PHE A 366 -35.87 -12.71 30.84
CA PHE A 366 -34.65 -12.70 30.06
C PHE A 366 -33.72 -11.58 30.49
N SER A 367 -32.44 -11.89 30.67
CA SER A 367 -31.35 -10.97 30.99
C SER A 367 -30.28 -11.08 29.90
N ILE A 368 -29.92 -9.96 29.30
CA ILE A 368 -28.88 -9.92 28.27
C ILE A 368 -27.51 -10.19 28.90
N ARG A 369 -27.25 -9.70 30.12
CA ARG A 369 -25.99 -9.95 30.85
C ARG A 369 -25.82 -11.43 31.20
N LYS A 370 -26.88 -12.09 31.69
CA LYS A 370 -26.86 -13.54 31.98
C LYS A 370 -26.73 -14.36 30.69
N TRP A 371 -27.43 -13.98 29.63
CA TRP A 371 -27.26 -14.64 28.34
C TRP A 371 -25.83 -14.51 27.80
N PHE A 372 -25.21 -13.32 27.93
CA PHE A 372 -23.83 -13.09 27.51
C PHE A 372 -22.79 -13.83 28.38
N THR A 373 -23.16 -14.33 29.56
CA THR A 373 -22.28 -15.20 30.37
C THR A 373 -22.54 -16.68 30.16
N ALA A 374 -23.66 -17.05 29.53
CA ALA A 374 -23.98 -18.43 29.17
C ALA A 374 -23.20 -18.91 27.93
N ASP A 375 -23.00 -20.23 27.83
CA ASP A 375 -22.04 -20.84 26.89
C ASP A 375 -22.44 -20.81 25.40
N LYS A 376 -23.74 -20.66 25.04
CA LYS A 376 -24.19 -20.96 23.68
C LYS A 376 -25.29 -20.03 23.15
N GLY A 377 -25.30 -19.86 21.83
CA GLY A 377 -26.36 -19.18 21.08
C GLY A 377 -26.02 -17.75 20.67
N TRP A 378 -26.73 -17.27 19.66
CA TRP A 378 -26.75 -15.87 19.19
C TRP A 378 -28.03 -15.16 19.63
N LEU A 379 -27.97 -13.84 19.73
CA LEU A 379 -29.12 -13.00 20.05
C LEU A 379 -29.52 -12.19 18.82
N PHE A 380 -30.73 -12.37 18.35
CA PHE A 380 -31.31 -11.63 17.23
C PHE A 380 -32.26 -10.56 17.78
N ILE A 381 -32.00 -9.30 17.43
CA ILE A 381 -32.86 -8.16 17.76
C ILE A 381 -33.61 -7.78 16.47
N THR A 382 -34.92 -8.01 16.45
CA THR A 382 -35.77 -7.82 15.26
C THR A 382 -36.86 -6.79 15.53
N SER A 383 -37.39 -6.17 14.47
CA SER A 383 -38.36 -5.06 14.59
C SER A 383 -39.77 -5.36 14.07
N THR A 384 -39.98 -6.44 13.32
CA THR A 384 -41.28 -6.82 12.76
C THR A 384 -41.88 -8.01 13.52
N PRO A 385 -43.19 -8.02 13.80
CA PRO A 385 -43.87 -9.26 14.16
C PRO A 385 -43.90 -10.14 12.90
N ASN A 386 -43.09 -11.20 12.87
CA ASN A 386 -43.13 -12.19 11.79
C ASN A 386 -44.42 -13.01 11.83
#